data_AF-A0A3M9WZP8-F1
#
_entry.id   AF-A0A3M9WZP8-F1
#
_cell.length_a   1.000
_cell.length_b   1.000
_cell.length_c   1.000
_cell.angle_alpha   90.00
_cell.angle_beta   90.00
_cell.angle_gamma   90.00
#
_symmetry.space_group_name_H-M   'P 1'
#
loop_
_entity.id
_entity.type
_entity.pdbx_description
1 polymer ?
#
loop_
_entity_poly.entity_id
_entity_poly.type
_entity_poly.pdbx_seq_one_letter_code
_entity_poly.pdbx_strand_id
1 'polypeptide(L)'
;MDKEVTVHDMAASDGITSLELFNRLSHERPVRLKATDYYDEIGAARKGMFWVFYDKDQVVLQVAVGAVALRSKRANEFLAWLLSPSLTTLTSVSLFHPDVTARAKIDGRFVATSDNFFSPSPTQYDVVRVMNALGERNFPRGQIERALQAVSKTVVDGGLLVLGRSADELDGSPQATIFQRRQNMFRAVSDMGGGYELRDFVLGLQPDA
;
A
#
# COMPACT_ATOMS: atom_id res chain seq x y z
N MET A 1 13.37 -15.66 -25.18
CA MET A 1 13.59 -14.91 -23.92
C MET A 1 12.24 -14.71 -23.29
N ASP A 2 12.07 -15.11 -22.04
CA ASP A 2 10.81 -14.87 -21.33
C ASP A 2 10.60 -13.37 -21.12
N LYS A 3 9.38 -12.91 -21.38
CA LYS A 3 8.97 -11.52 -21.13
C LYS A 3 9.13 -11.21 -19.63
N GLU A 4 9.75 -10.07 -19.30
CA GLU A 4 9.78 -9.54 -17.93
C GLU A 4 8.34 -9.22 -17.49
N VAL A 5 7.96 -9.72 -16.31
CA VAL A 5 6.65 -9.46 -15.70
C VAL A 5 6.75 -8.26 -14.77
N THR A 6 5.83 -7.31 -14.93
CA THR A 6 5.74 -6.13 -14.08
C THR A 6 4.66 -6.31 -13.02
N VAL A 7 4.99 -6.05 -11.75
CA VAL A 7 4.11 -6.22 -10.60
C VAL A 7 4.02 -4.90 -9.84
N HIS A 8 2.80 -4.48 -9.51
CA HIS A 8 2.54 -3.37 -8.59
C HIS A 8 1.77 -3.87 -7.38
N ASP A 9 2.41 -3.84 -6.22
CA ASP A 9 1.80 -4.16 -4.94
C ASP A 9 1.45 -2.86 -4.21
N MET A 10 0.17 -2.51 -4.21
CA MET A 10 -0.34 -1.27 -3.61
C MET A 10 -0.80 -1.50 -2.17
N ALA A 11 -0.66 -0.46 -1.34
CA ALA A 11 -0.86 -0.52 0.10
C ALA A 11 -0.04 -1.63 0.76
N ALA A 12 1.25 -1.67 0.40
CA ALA A 12 2.20 -2.70 0.83
C ALA A 12 2.60 -2.61 2.31
N SER A 13 2.12 -1.62 3.06
CA SER A 13 2.50 -1.33 4.44
C SER A 13 4.03 -1.18 4.57
N ASP A 14 4.69 -2.04 5.34
CA ASP A 14 6.15 -2.05 5.48
C ASP A 14 6.89 -2.69 4.27
N GLY A 15 6.16 -3.27 3.32
CA GLY A 15 6.66 -3.87 2.08
C GLY A 15 7.31 -5.25 2.23
N ILE A 16 7.34 -5.85 3.42
CA ILE A 16 8.10 -7.11 3.64
C ILE A 16 7.51 -8.27 2.83
N THR A 17 6.18 -8.35 2.76
CA THR A 17 5.48 -9.38 1.97
C THR A 17 5.69 -9.18 0.46
N SER A 18 5.82 -7.92 0.01
CA SER A 18 6.17 -7.58 -1.37
C SER A 18 7.60 -8.03 -1.71
N LEU A 19 8.54 -7.88 -0.76
CA LEU A 19 9.91 -8.35 -0.92
C LEU A 19 9.97 -9.88 -0.99
N GLU A 20 9.24 -10.59 -0.12
CA GLU A 20 9.13 -12.04 -0.19
C GLU A 20 8.56 -12.51 -1.54
N LEU A 21 7.50 -11.84 -2.01
CA LEU A 21 6.90 -12.11 -3.32
C LEU A 21 7.91 -11.88 -4.45
N PHE A 22 8.61 -10.75 -4.45
CA PHE A 22 9.65 -10.44 -5.44
C PHE A 22 10.74 -11.51 -5.46
N ASN A 23 11.23 -11.91 -4.28
CA ASN A 23 12.25 -12.95 -4.18
C ASN A 23 11.73 -14.26 -4.77
N ARG A 24 10.53 -14.72 -4.40
CA ARG A 24 9.95 -15.97 -4.95
C ARG A 24 9.80 -15.91 -6.46
N LEU A 25 9.22 -14.83 -7.00
CA LEU A 25 9.00 -14.69 -8.45
C LEU A 25 10.31 -14.58 -9.23
N SER A 26 11.33 -13.91 -8.68
CA SER A 26 12.63 -13.72 -9.35
C SER A 26 13.41 -15.02 -9.55
N HIS A 27 13.13 -16.07 -8.77
CA HIS A 27 13.74 -17.39 -8.98
C HIS A 27 13.11 -18.13 -10.16
N GLU A 28 11.85 -17.84 -10.48
CA GLU A 28 11.09 -18.52 -11.52
C GLU A 28 11.21 -17.81 -12.88
N ARG A 29 11.23 -16.47 -12.89
CA ARG A 29 11.26 -15.68 -14.11
C ARG A 29 11.76 -14.25 -13.92
N PRO A 30 12.12 -13.54 -15.00
CA PRO A 30 12.40 -12.10 -14.92
C PRO A 30 11.17 -11.32 -14.44
N VAL A 31 11.31 -10.59 -13.35
CA VAL A 31 10.24 -9.80 -12.73
C VAL A 31 10.77 -8.45 -12.27
N ARG A 32 9.92 -7.43 -12.38
CA ARG A 32 10.10 -6.11 -11.80
C ARG A 32 8.92 -5.82 -10.88
N LEU A 33 9.18 -5.48 -9.62
CA LEU A 33 8.15 -5.24 -8.61
C LEU A 33 8.26 -3.83 -8.05
N LYS A 34 7.13 -3.11 -8.04
CA LYS A 34 6.93 -1.83 -7.35
C LYS A 34 6.04 -2.10 -6.13
N ALA A 35 6.59 -1.95 -4.93
CA ALA A 35 5.84 -1.97 -3.68
C ALA A 35 5.53 -0.52 -3.28
N THR A 36 4.27 -0.22 -2.99
CA THR A 36 3.86 1.15 -2.68
C THR A 36 2.89 1.25 -1.55
N ASP A 37 3.02 2.29 -0.74
CA ASP A 37 2.04 2.67 0.28
C ASP A 37 1.70 4.17 0.16
N TYR A 38 0.66 4.64 0.83
CA TYR A 38 0.31 6.06 0.82
C TYR A 38 1.33 6.91 1.59
N TYR A 39 1.92 6.34 2.64
CA TYR A 39 3.01 6.95 3.41
C TYR A 39 4.25 6.05 3.33
N ASP A 40 5.35 6.59 2.82
CA ASP A 40 6.66 5.93 2.77
C ASP A 40 7.62 6.42 3.87
N GLU A 41 7.33 7.58 4.45
CA GLU A 41 8.06 8.18 5.55
C GLU A 41 7.16 9.00 6.50
N ILE A 42 7.65 9.20 7.72
CA ILE A 42 7.13 10.17 8.68
C ILE A 42 8.23 11.13 9.12
N GLY A 43 7.85 12.35 9.48
CA GLY A 43 8.75 13.29 10.11
C GLY A 43 8.81 13.07 11.62
N ALA A 44 10.01 13.06 12.21
CA ALA A 44 10.19 13.01 13.65
C ALA A 44 11.07 14.19 14.12
N ALA A 45 10.60 14.93 15.12
CA ALA A 45 11.34 16.00 15.76
C ALA A 45 11.41 15.78 17.27
N ARG A 46 12.56 16.08 17.87
CA ARG A 46 12.77 15.95 19.32
C ARG A 46 12.99 17.30 19.98
N LYS A 47 12.27 17.57 21.06
CA LYS A 47 12.50 18.73 21.94
C LYS A 47 12.55 18.28 23.39
N GLY A 48 13.77 18.18 23.93
CA GLY A 48 14.00 17.60 25.26
C GLY A 48 13.60 16.12 25.32
N MET A 49 12.63 15.78 26.18
CA MET A 49 12.08 14.43 26.31
C MET A 49 10.89 14.15 25.39
N PHE A 50 10.41 15.17 24.68
CA PHE A 50 9.25 15.05 23.81
C PHE A 50 9.67 14.71 22.39
N TRP A 51 8.95 13.77 21.80
CA TRP A 51 8.94 13.48 20.37
C TRP A 51 7.65 14.01 19.76
N VAL A 52 7.75 14.64 18.61
CA VAL A 52 6.61 15.03 17.79
C VAL A 52 6.75 14.36 16.43
N PHE A 53 5.72 13.62 16.04
CA PHE A 53 5.64 12.90 14.78
C PHE A 53 4.69 13.62 13.83
N TYR A 54 5.09 13.71 12.57
CA TYR A 54 4.41 14.43 11.51
C TYR A 54 4.17 13.50 10.33
N ASP A 55 3.07 13.72 9.62
CA ASP A 55 2.89 13.15 8.28
C ASP A 55 3.67 13.97 7.24
N LYS A 56 3.57 13.53 5.98
CA LYS A 56 4.20 14.18 4.82
C LYS A 56 3.76 15.63 4.61
N ASP A 57 2.55 15.98 5.05
CA ASP A 57 1.95 17.31 4.91
C ASP A 57 2.23 18.18 6.15
N GLN A 58 3.15 17.74 7.02
CA GLN A 58 3.55 18.38 8.28
C GLN A 58 2.40 18.52 9.29
N VAL A 59 1.36 17.70 9.15
CA VAL A 59 0.30 17.59 10.15
C VAL A 59 0.79 16.72 11.29
N VAL A 60 0.52 17.16 12.52
CA VAL A 60 0.91 16.43 13.73
C VAL A 60 0.12 15.14 13.82
N LEU A 61 0.82 14.01 13.74
CA LEU A 61 0.26 12.69 13.96
C LEU A 61 0.17 12.39 15.46
N GLN A 62 1.28 12.57 16.17
CA GLN A 62 1.38 12.16 17.56
C GLN A 62 2.48 12.89 18.33
N VAL A 63 2.25 13.12 19.62
CA VAL A 63 3.28 13.54 20.57
C VAL A 63 3.57 12.38 21.52
N ALA A 64 4.85 12.11 21.78
CA ALA A 64 5.29 11.12 22.76
C ALA A 64 6.23 11.75 23.79
N VAL A 65 6.20 11.22 25.01
CA VAL A 65 7.09 11.60 26.11
C VAL A 65 7.95 10.38 26.45
N GLY A 66 9.23 10.40 26.06
CA GLY A 66 10.05 9.19 26.10
C GLY A 66 9.44 8.06 25.27
N ALA A 67 9.10 6.95 25.91
CA ALA A 67 8.45 5.78 25.28
C ALA A 67 6.91 5.80 25.34
N VAL A 68 6.30 6.85 25.91
CA VAL A 68 4.85 6.93 26.11
C VAL A 68 4.22 7.81 25.03
N ALA A 69 3.37 7.21 24.20
CA ALA A 69 2.69 7.92 23.12
C ALA A 69 1.32 8.45 23.59
N LEU A 70 1.05 9.73 23.38
CA LEU A 70 -0.23 10.35 23.76
C LEU A 70 -1.29 10.06 22.68
N ARG A 71 -2.45 9.56 23.12
CA ARG A 71 -3.55 9.15 22.23
C ARG A 71 -4.59 10.25 21.98
N SER A 72 -4.60 11.30 22.80
CA SER A 72 -5.58 12.38 22.68
C SER A 72 -5.18 13.37 21.60
N LYS A 73 -6.01 13.50 20.56
CA LYS A 73 -5.79 14.45 19.45
C LYS A 73 -5.63 15.89 19.93
N ARG A 74 -6.53 16.36 20.81
CA ARG A 74 -6.45 17.72 21.38
C ARG A 74 -5.18 17.95 22.20
N ALA A 75 -4.74 16.94 22.94
CA ALA A 75 -3.49 17.04 23.70
C ALA A 75 -2.27 17.05 22.77
N ASN A 76 -2.29 16.23 21.72
CA ASN A 76 -1.24 16.20 20.69
C ASN A 76 -1.13 17.56 19.98
N GLU A 77 -2.25 18.15 19.56
CA GLU A 77 -2.28 19.47 18.91
C GLU A 77 -1.75 20.57 19.83
N PHE A 78 -2.24 20.63 21.08
CA PHE A 78 -1.79 21.62 22.05
C PHE A 78 -0.30 21.49 22.37
N LEU A 79 0.18 20.27 22.61
CA LEU A 79 1.59 20.03 22.93
C LEU A 79 2.49 20.25 21.72
N ALA A 80 2.08 19.86 20.52
CA ALA A 80 2.85 20.13 19.32
C ALA A 80 2.94 21.64 19.06
N TRP A 81 1.87 22.41 19.31
CA TRP A 81 1.92 23.87 19.28
C TRP A 81 2.88 24.43 20.34
N LEU A 82 2.81 23.97 21.59
CA LEU A 82 3.71 24.41 22.65
C LEU A 82 5.18 24.08 22.35
N LEU A 83 5.40 22.89 21.79
CA LEU A 83 6.73 22.41 21.46
C LEU A 83 7.28 23.09 20.22
N SER A 84 6.43 23.45 19.24
CA SER A 84 6.77 24.10 17.95
C SER A 84 8.22 23.85 17.54
N PRO A 85 8.65 22.58 17.38
CA PRO A 85 10.03 22.31 17.03
C PRO A 85 10.31 22.98 15.69
N SER A 86 11.49 23.58 15.54
CA SER A 86 11.88 24.13 14.25
C SER A 86 11.87 23.01 13.22
N LEU A 87 11.19 23.22 12.09
CA LEU A 87 11.16 22.30 10.96
C LEU A 87 12.58 21.92 10.48
N THR A 88 13.60 22.72 10.81
CA THR A 88 15.03 22.43 10.56
C THR A 88 15.60 21.24 11.35
N THR A 89 14.87 20.69 12.31
CA THR A 89 15.27 19.51 13.12
C THR A 89 14.51 18.23 12.77
N LEU A 90 13.71 18.26 11.71
CA LEU A 90 12.90 17.12 11.29
C LEU A 90 13.80 16.03 10.71
N THR A 91 13.78 14.85 11.32
CA THR A 91 14.41 13.65 10.78
C THR A 91 13.35 12.84 10.05
N SER A 92 13.58 12.50 8.78
CA SER A 92 12.73 11.54 8.08
C SER A 92 12.99 10.13 8.61
N VAL A 93 11.91 9.41 8.89
CA VAL A 93 11.92 8.00 9.28
C VAL A 93 11.10 7.23 8.25
N SER A 94 11.76 6.33 7.51
CA SER A 94 11.05 5.48 6.56
C SER A 94 10.12 4.51 7.28
N LEU A 95 8.93 4.30 6.71
CA LEU A 95 7.96 3.31 7.16
C LEU A 95 8.17 1.94 6.52
N PHE A 96 9.03 1.84 5.50
CA PHE A 96 9.40 0.55 4.92
C PHE A 96 10.34 -0.22 5.85
N HIS A 97 10.21 -1.55 5.82
CA HIS A 97 11.10 -2.43 6.56
C HIS A 97 12.57 -2.23 6.10
N PRO A 98 13.57 -2.27 7.00
CA PRO A 98 14.97 -2.05 6.62
C PRO A 98 15.46 -2.93 5.46
N ASP A 99 15.01 -4.19 5.40
CA ASP A 99 15.36 -5.11 4.31
C ASP A 99 14.76 -4.70 2.96
N VAL A 100 13.56 -4.10 2.97
CA VAL A 100 12.89 -3.55 1.79
C VAL A 100 13.68 -2.35 1.27
N THR A 101 14.06 -1.44 2.16
CA THR A 101 14.92 -0.28 1.82
C THR A 101 16.28 -0.73 1.31
N ALA A 102 16.89 -1.74 1.95
CA ALA A 102 18.18 -2.29 1.54
C ALA A 102 18.08 -2.92 0.14
N ARG A 103 17.03 -3.71 -0.13
CA ARG A 103 16.81 -4.32 -1.44
C ARG A 103 16.60 -3.27 -2.52
N ALA A 104 15.75 -2.28 -2.28
CA ALA A 104 15.44 -1.22 -3.26
C ALA A 104 16.68 -0.41 -3.67
N LYS A 105 17.70 -0.32 -2.82
CA LYS A 105 18.98 0.35 -3.13
C LYS A 105 19.91 -0.46 -4.02
N ILE A 106 19.86 -1.79 -3.93
CA ILE A 106 20.83 -2.67 -4.60
C ILE A 106 20.28 -3.36 -5.85
N ASP A 107 18.97 -3.51 -5.98
CA ASP A 107 18.33 -4.19 -7.12
C ASP A 107 17.31 -3.26 -7.78
N GLY A 108 17.67 -2.69 -8.93
CA GLY A 108 16.81 -1.79 -9.70
C GLY A 108 15.53 -2.43 -10.26
N ARG A 109 15.30 -3.73 -10.05
CA ARG A 109 14.04 -4.41 -10.36
C ARG A 109 13.04 -4.36 -9.21
N PHE A 110 13.46 -3.99 -8.00
CA PHE A 110 12.59 -3.84 -6.85
C PHE A 110 12.57 -2.37 -6.41
N VAL A 111 11.39 -1.75 -6.41
CA VAL A 111 11.20 -0.35 -6.03
C VAL A 111 10.22 -0.29 -4.87
N ALA A 112 10.58 0.45 -3.82
CA ALA A 112 9.69 0.79 -2.71
C ALA A 112 9.52 2.31 -2.66
N THR A 113 8.29 2.80 -2.76
CA THR A 113 8.00 4.23 -2.88
C THR A 113 6.55 4.54 -2.52
N SER A 114 6.14 5.80 -2.45
CA SER A 114 4.75 6.16 -2.22
C SER A 114 3.89 6.10 -3.49
N ASP A 115 2.62 5.72 -3.34
CA ASP A 115 1.59 5.80 -4.38
C ASP A 115 0.20 5.85 -3.75
N ASN A 116 -0.77 6.44 -4.45
CA ASN A 116 -2.14 6.57 -3.96
C ASN A 116 -3.08 5.73 -4.83
N PHE A 117 -3.63 4.64 -4.31
CA PHE A 117 -4.55 3.80 -5.09
C PHE A 117 -5.88 4.49 -5.44
N PHE A 118 -6.24 5.64 -4.83
CA PHE A 118 -7.36 6.46 -5.29
C PHE A 118 -7.05 7.28 -6.55
N SER A 119 -5.77 7.51 -6.83
CA SER A 119 -5.25 8.25 -7.97
C SER A 119 -3.89 7.69 -8.39
N PRO A 120 -3.83 6.39 -8.79
CA PRO A 120 -2.55 5.72 -8.98
C PRO A 120 -1.83 6.30 -10.20
N SER A 121 -0.52 6.14 -10.23
CA SER A 121 0.26 6.42 -11.43
C SER A 121 -0.35 5.72 -12.66
N PRO A 122 -0.45 6.38 -13.83
CA PRO A 122 -1.10 5.80 -15.02
C PRO A 122 -0.31 4.66 -15.68
N THR A 123 0.82 4.25 -15.10
CA THR A 123 1.58 3.08 -15.55
C THR A 123 0.73 1.81 -15.45
N GLN A 124 0.78 0.98 -16.49
CA GLN A 124 0.13 -0.32 -16.48
C GLN A 124 1.09 -1.45 -16.12
N TYR A 125 0.57 -2.48 -15.46
CA TYR A 125 1.32 -3.62 -14.94
C TYR A 125 0.67 -4.94 -15.36
N ASP A 126 1.49 -5.98 -15.50
CA ASP A 126 1.02 -7.35 -15.77
C ASP A 126 0.27 -7.93 -14.56
N VAL A 127 0.65 -7.55 -13.34
CA VAL A 127 -0.03 -7.92 -12.10
C VAL A 127 -0.17 -6.69 -11.19
N VAL A 128 -1.38 -6.42 -10.73
CA VAL A 128 -1.65 -5.44 -9.69
C VAL A 128 -2.23 -6.16 -8.49
N ARG A 129 -1.68 -5.93 -7.31
CA ARG A 129 -2.12 -6.52 -6.04
C ARG A 129 -2.49 -5.41 -5.08
N VAL A 130 -3.64 -5.55 -4.41
CA VAL A 130 -4.06 -4.67 -3.32
C VAL A 130 -4.63 -5.54 -2.21
N MET A 131 -3.86 -5.72 -1.13
CA MET A 131 -4.29 -6.54 0.02
C MET A 131 -4.54 -5.67 1.23
N ASN A 132 -5.51 -6.05 2.07
CA ASN A 132 -5.85 -5.43 3.36
C ASN A 132 -6.29 -3.95 3.31
N ALA A 133 -6.32 -3.30 2.14
CA ALA A 133 -6.58 -1.87 2.04
C ALA A 133 -8.00 -1.55 1.54
N LEU A 134 -8.41 -2.16 0.43
CA LEU A 134 -9.72 -1.93 -0.19
C LEU A 134 -10.76 -2.84 0.45
N GLY A 135 -11.20 -2.49 1.66
CA GLY A 135 -12.22 -3.24 2.38
C GLY A 135 -13.22 -2.34 3.09
N GLU A 136 -14.46 -2.79 3.28
CA GLU A 136 -15.55 -2.03 3.93
C GLU A 136 -15.22 -1.63 5.37
N ARG A 137 -14.24 -2.30 5.98
CA ARG A 137 -13.68 -1.94 7.31
C ARG A 137 -12.86 -0.65 7.29
N ASN A 138 -12.16 -0.39 6.19
CA ASN A 138 -11.22 0.73 6.07
C ASN A 138 -11.89 1.95 5.43
N PHE A 139 -12.79 1.71 4.48
CA PHE A 139 -13.38 2.77 3.68
C PHE A 139 -14.88 2.55 3.45
N PRO A 140 -15.67 3.63 3.35
CA PRO A 140 -17.04 3.52 2.84
C PRO A 140 -17.04 2.94 1.43
N ARG A 141 -18.04 2.11 1.12
CA ARG A 141 -18.18 1.41 -0.17
C ARG A 141 -17.95 2.30 -1.40
N GLY A 142 -18.56 3.49 -1.45
CA GLY A 142 -18.38 4.41 -2.59
C GLY A 142 -16.94 4.95 -2.76
N GLN A 143 -16.10 4.90 -1.71
CA GLN A 143 -14.67 5.17 -1.85
C GLN A 143 -13.92 3.96 -2.41
N ILE A 144 -14.25 2.76 -1.92
CA ILE A 144 -13.67 1.50 -2.42
C ILE A 144 -13.97 1.35 -3.91
N GLU A 145 -15.22 1.57 -4.33
CA GLU A 145 -15.65 1.48 -5.72
C GLU A 145 -14.85 2.44 -6.63
N ARG A 146 -14.63 3.69 -6.18
CA ARG A 146 -13.78 4.66 -6.90
C ARG A 146 -12.32 4.23 -6.98
N ALA A 147 -11.77 3.69 -5.89
CA ALA A 147 -10.41 3.15 -5.89
C ALA A 147 -10.30 1.95 -6.84
N LEU A 148 -11.22 1.00 -6.79
CA LEU A 148 -11.26 -0.16 -7.68
C LEU A 148 -11.34 0.26 -9.14
N GLN A 149 -12.15 1.27 -9.46
CA GLN A 149 -12.18 1.87 -10.80
C GLN A 149 -10.80 2.40 -11.20
N ALA A 150 -10.15 3.21 -10.36
CA ALA A 150 -8.83 3.78 -10.66
C ALA A 150 -7.73 2.72 -10.80
N VAL A 151 -7.66 1.77 -9.86
CA VAL A 151 -6.71 0.65 -9.87
C VAL A 151 -6.93 -0.25 -11.08
N SER A 152 -8.17 -0.50 -11.49
CA SER A 152 -8.44 -1.39 -12.63
C SER A 152 -7.82 -0.91 -13.94
N LYS A 153 -7.62 0.41 -14.10
CA LYS A 153 -7.01 1.03 -15.28
C LYS A 153 -5.52 0.76 -15.39
N THR A 154 -4.86 0.43 -14.27
CA THR A 154 -3.43 0.12 -14.22
C THR A 154 -3.12 -1.35 -14.54
N VAL A 155 -4.14 -2.19 -14.78
CA VAL A 155 -3.94 -3.58 -15.17
C VAL A 155 -3.93 -3.68 -16.71
N VAL A 156 -2.88 -4.26 -17.30
CA VAL A 156 -2.86 -4.50 -18.77
C VAL A 156 -3.96 -5.49 -19.19
N ASP A 157 -4.37 -5.47 -20.46
CA ASP A 157 -5.22 -6.55 -20.99
C ASP A 157 -4.47 -7.90 -20.93
N GLY A 158 -5.16 -8.94 -20.45
CA GLY A 158 -4.56 -10.23 -20.10
C GLY A 158 -3.87 -10.28 -18.73
N GLY A 159 -3.66 -9.12 -18.08
CA GLY A 159 -3.05 -8.99 -16.76
C GLY A 159 -3.96 -9.43 -15.61
N LEU A 160 -3.38 -9.48 -14.41
CA LEU A 160 -4.05 -9.94 -13.20
C LEU A 160 -4.28 -8.81 -12.19
N LEU A 161 -5.43 -8.85 -11.54
CA LEU A 161 -5.76 -8.04 -10.38
C LEU A 161 -5.99 -8.97 -9.19
N VAL A 162 -5.22 -8.80 -8.12
CA VAL A 162 -5.32 -9.61 -6.89
C VAL A 162 -5.85 -8.72 -5.78
N LEU A 163 -7.03 -9.06 -5.25
CA LEU A 163 -7.68 -8.31 -4.19
C LEU A 163 -8.02 -9.23 -3.03
N GLY A 164 -7.85 -8.76 -1.81
CA GLY A 164 -8.15 -9.59 -0.64
C GLY A 164 -7.66 -9.02 0.67
N ARG A 165 -7.67 -9.89 1.67
CA ARG A 165 -7.16 -9.67 3.02
C ARG A 165 -6.37 -10.87 3.53
N SER A 166 -5.48 -10.59 4.47
CA SER A 166 -4.54 -11.53 5.08
C SER A 166 -5.16 -12.16 6.33
N ALA A 167 -4.62 -13.31 6.74
CA ALA A 167 -5.13 -14.09 7.87
C ALA A 167 -5.15 -13.33 9.20
N ASP A 168 -4.31 -12.32 9.37
CA ASP A 168 -4.17 -11.56 10.61
C ASP A 168 -5.41 -10.68 10.94
N GLU A 169 -6.42 -10.66 10.07
CA GLU A 169 -7.70 -10.00 10.32
C GLU A 169 -8.76 -10.93 10.95
N LEU A 170 -9.19 -10.60 12.19
CA LEU A 170 -10.40 -11.02 12.97
C LEU A 170 -10.89 -12.48 12.95
N ASP A 171 -10.99 -13.16 11.81
CA ASP A 171 -11.44 -14.55 11.66
C ASP A 171 -10.29 -15.54 11.40
N GLY A 172 -9.06 -15.05 11.21
CA GLY A 172 -7.89 -15.90 11.01
C GLY A 172 -7.76 -16.48 9.60
N SER A 173 -8.68 -16.15 8.68
CA SER A 173 -8.75 -16.78 7.36
C SER A 173 -8.40 -15.79 6.25
N PRO A 174 -7.36 -16.06 5.43
CA PRO A 174 -7.06 -15.21 4.29
C PRO A 174 -8.16 -15.36 3.24
N GLN A 175 -8.63 -14.23 2.71
CA GLN A 175 -9.64 -14.20 1.65
C GLN A 175 -9.12 -13.39 0.49
N ALA A 176 -9.14 -13.94 -0.72
CA ALA A 176 -8.67 -13.24 -1.90
C ALA A 176 -9.33 -13.76 -3.17
N THR A 177 -9.44 -12.89 -4.16
CA THR A 177 -9.79 -13.27 -5.53
C THR A 177 -8.72 -12.77 -6.48
N ILE A 178 -8.29 -13.64 -7.39
CA ILE A 178 -7.49 -13.28 -8.55
C ILE A 178 -8.45 -13.07 -9.71
N PHE A 179 -8.43 -11.88 -10.28
CA PHE A 179 -9.18 -11.52 -11.48
C PHE A 179 -8.21 -11.40 -12.66
N GLN A 180 -8.63 -11.81 -13.85
CA GLN A 180 -7.91 -11.53 -15.09
C GLN A 180 -8.69 -10.51 -15.92
N ARG A 181 -7.99 -9.48 -16.40
CA ARG A 181 -8.54 -8.53 -17.37
C ARG A 181 -8.58 -9.20 -18.74
N ARG A 182 -9.73 -9.17 -19.41
CA ARG A 182 -9.94 -9.64 -20.78
C ARG A 182 -10.97 -8.76 -21.48
N GLN A 183 -10.61 -8.20 -22.62
CA GLN A 183 -11.55 -7.45 -23.49
C GLN A 183 -12.32 -6.37 -22.71
N ASN A 184 -11.58 -5.57 -21.93
CA ASN A 184 -12.16 -4.49 -21.11
C ASN A 184 -13.11 -4.96 -19.99
N MET A 185 -13.00 -6.20 -19.52
CA MET A 185 -13.75 -6.71 -18.36
C MET A 185 -12.85 -7.56 -17.47
N PHE A 186 -13.28 -7.83 -16.24
CA PHE A 186 -12.62 -8.78 -15.35
C PHE A 186 -13.37 -10.10 -15.28
N ARG A 187 -12.62 -11.19 -15.16
CA ARG A 187 -13.13 -12.51 -14.80
C ARG A 187 -12.38 -13.04 -13.61
N ALA A 188 -13.08 -13.57 -12.61
CA ALA A 188 -12.44 -14.29 -11.52
C ALA A 188 -11.81 -15.59 -12.08
N VAL A 189 -10.52 -15.78 -11.84
CA VAL A 189 -9.78 -16.99 -12.25
C VAL A 189 -9.43 -17.89 -11.07
N SER A 190 -9.41 -17.36 -9.85
CA SER A 190 -9.17 -18.14 -8.64
C SER A 190 -9.73 -17.40 -7.41
N ASP A 191 -10.27 -18.15 -6.46
CA ASP A 191 -10.78 -17.66 -5.18
C ASP A 191 -10.09 -18.40 -4.03
N MET A 192 -9.88 -17.69 -2.93
CA MET A 192 -9.35 -18.18 -1.66
C MET A 192 -10.27 -17.72 -0.53
N GLY A 193 -10.59 -18.62 0.40
CA GLY A 193 -11.31 -18.27 1.64
C GLY A 193 -12.71 -17.68 1.46
N GLY A 194 -13.36 -17.87 0.31
CA GLY A 194 -14.65 -17.25 -0.02
C GLY A 194 -14.55 -16.03 -0.95
N GLY A 195 -13.34 -15.61 -1.31
CA GLY A 195 -13.11 -14.56 -2.29
C GLY A 195 -13.17 -13.15 -1.70
N TYR A 196 -12.95 -12.16 -2.55
CA TYR A 196 -12.98 -10.74 -2.21
C TYR A 196 -14.42 -10.24 -2.04
N GLU A 197 -14.68 -9.43 -1.02
CA GLU A 197 -16.03 -8.97 -0.64
C GLU A 197 -16.78 -8.20 -1.74
N LEU A 198 -16.10 -7.35 -2.51
CA LEU A 198 -16.69 -6.58 -3.61
C LEU A 198 -16.50 -7.27 -4.98
N ARG A 199 -16.39 -8.61 -5.00
CA ARG A 199 -16.17 -9.39 -6.22
C ARG A 199 -17.12 -9.03 -7.35
N ASP A 200 -18.42 -8.95 -7.09
CA ASP A 200 -19.42 -8.67 -8.12
C ASP A 200 -19.25 -7.27 -8.73
N PHE A 201 -18.81 -6.28 -7.93
CA PHE A 201 -18.48 -4.96 -8.45
C PHE A 201 -17.28 -5.02 -9.40
N VAL A 202 -16.22 -5.76 -9.02
CA VAL A 202 -15.01 -5.93 -9.86
C VAL A 202 -15.35 -6.61 -11.19
N LEU A 203 -16.24 -7.62 -11.17
CA LEU A 203 -16.71 -8.29 -12.38
C LEU A 203 -17.51 -7.37 -13.32
N GLY A 204 -18.13 -6.31 -12.78
CA GLY A 204 -18.83 -5.29 -13.54
C GLY A 204 -17.94 -4.13 -14.04
N LEU A 205 -16.66 -4.08 -13.69
CA LEU A 205 -15.77 -3.00 -14.09
C LEU A 205 -15.43 -3.05 -15.58
N GLN A 206 -15.37 -1.85 -16.18
CA GLN A 206 -14.90 -1.60 -17.53
C GLN A 206 -13.77 -0.57 -17.47
N PRO A 207 -12.49 -0.99 -17.40
CA PRO A 207 -11.36 -0.07 -17.24
C PRO A 207 -11.24 1.05 -18.28
N ASP A 208 -11.66 0.80 -19.51
CA ASP A 208 -11.54 1.72 -20.65
C ASP A 208 -12.81 2.57 -20.87
N ALA A 209 -13.80 2.47 -19.97
CA ALA A 209 -15.01 3.30 -20.00
C ALA A 209 -14.80 4.69 -19.36
#